data_AF-A0A4Y2JIN0-F1
#
_entry.id   AF-A0A4Y2JIN0-F1
#
_cell.length_a   1.000
_cell.length_b   1.000
_cell.length_c   1.000
_cell.angle_alpha   90.00
_cell.angle_beta   90.00
_cell.angle_gamma   90.00
#
_symmetry.space_group_name_H-M   'P 1'
#
loop_
_entity.id
_entity.type
_entity.pdbx_description
1 polymer ?
#
loop_
_entity_poly.entity_id
_entity_poly.type
_entity_poly.pdbx_seq_one_letter_code
_entity_poly.pdbx_strand_id
1 'polypeptide(L)'
;MPLVKGVEADTKRRSHHRHHPKYEGVHSVICGENGTATCSQSEPLRVNWIGINITECRIIKYSSEERERALQLCGWGADFESNSFSKFLDRLEIDGQFPRAATIAVLNLEIRKAIRILSKGASSRSYRGSVDLNAVAMGLAGYTQEKNALWREVSSNLKSNLVDPYLRALFAFLTAEDDNFEEILNEQQIAVQDRMAFACLYLNDRKLVDFLEGLRKKMTETGNLDGILLTGLTNDGLSLIER
;
A
#
# COMPACT_ATOMS: atom_id res chain seq x y z
N MET A 1 11.71 -17.98 -66.85
CA MET A 1 11.88 -16.73 -66.08
C MET A 1 10.59 -15.93 -66.18
N PRO A 2 10.06 -15.27 -65.13
CA PRO A 2 10.04 -15.63 -63.71
C PRO A 2 8.64 -15.40 -63.05
N LEU A 3 8.56 -15.65 -61.73
CA LEU A 3 7.64 -15.10 -60.71
C LEU A 3 6.23 -15.71 -60.50
N VAL A 4 6.21 -16.77 -59.69
CA VAL A 4 5.11 -17.12 -58.78
C VAL A 4 5.11 -16.12 -57.61
N LYS A 5 4.02 -15.38 -57.39
CA LYS A 5 3.78 -14.63 -56.15
C LYS A 5 2.92 -15.47 -55.21
N GLY A 6 3.55 -15.98 -54.15
CA GLY A 6 2.86 -16.56 -52.99
C GLY A 6 2.07 -15.48 -52.27
N VAL A 7 0.81 -15.79 -51.96
CA VAL A 7 -0.03 -15.01 -51.06
C VAL A 7 0.34 -15.46 -49.65
N GLU A 8 1.12 -14.65 -48.95
CA GLU A 8 1.40 -14.86 -47.52
C GLU A 8 0.12 -14.65 -46.71
N ALA A 9 -0.23 -15.69 -45.95
CA ALA A 9 -1.33 -15.70 -45.02
C ALA A 9 -0.96 -14.82 -43.80
N ASP A 10 -1.62 -13.68 -43.72
CA ASP A 10 -1.52 -12.72 -42.63
C ASP A 10 -2.01 -13.36 -41.33
N THR A 11 -1.05 -13.83 -40.53
CA THR A 11 -1.32 -14.52 -39.26
C THR A 11 -1.66 -13.45 -38.22
N LYS A 12 -2.95 -13.08 -38.14
CA LYS A 12 -3.48 -12.21 -37.09
C LYS A 12 -3.11 -12.77 -35.71
N ARG A 13 -2.09 -12.19 -35.08
CA ARG A 13 -1.84 -12.28 -33.64
C ARG A 13 -3.12 -11.81 -32.93
N ARG A 14 -3.87 -12.77 -32.38
CA ARG A 14 -4.97 -12.46 -31.45
C ARG A 14 -4.36 -11.77 -30.24
N SER A 15 -4.50 -10.45 -30.16
CA SER A 15 -4.27 -9.74 -28.91
C SER A 15 -5.33 -10.22 -27.93
N HIS A 16 -4.89 -10.84 -26.83
CA HIS A 16 -5.75 -11.09 -25.69
C HIS A 16 -6.07 -9.73 -25.05
N HIS A 17 -7.08 -9.03 -25.55
CA HIS A 17 -7.74 -8.00 -24.77
C HIS A 17 -8.47 -8.72 -23.63
N ARG A 18 -7.85 -8.78 -22.45
CA ARG A 18 -8.57 -9.14 -21.22
C ARG A 18 -9.69 -8.11 -21.08
N HIS A 19 -10.92 -8.55 -21.28
CA HIS A 19 -12.10 -7.75 -20.95
C HIS A 19 -12.04 -7.56 -19.43
N HIS A 20 -11.58 -6.41 -18.97
CA HIS A 20 -11.62 -6.07 -17.56
C HIS A 20 -13.08 -5.80 -17.18
N PRO A 21 -13.70 -6.58 -16.29
CA PRO A 21 -15.00 -6.25 -15.74
C PRO A 21 -15.00 -4.80 -15.24
N LYS A 22 -16.01 -4.05 -15.66
CA LYS A 22 -16.09 -2.59 -15.52
C LYS A 22 -16.23 -2.12 -14.04
N TYR A 23 -16.29 -3.08 -13.11
CA TYR A 23 -16.63 -2.85 -11.70
C TYR A 23 -15.86 -3.78 -10.73
N GLU A 24 -14.64 -4.17 -11.10
CA GLU A 24 -13.75 -5.00 -10.27
C GLU A 24 -13.40 -4.35 -8.93
N GLY A 25 -13.25 -5.17 -7.89
CA GLY A 25 -12.64 -4.80 -6.61
C GLY A 25 -11.21 -5.32 -6.50
N VAL A 26 -10.49 -4.89 -5.46
CA VAL A 26 -9.13 -5.36 -5.16
C VAL A 26 -9.08 -6.89 -5.05
N HIS A 27 -10.10 -7.52 -4.45
CA HIS A 27 -10.18 -8.96 -4.30
C HIS A 27 -10.27 -9.65 -5.66
N SER A 28 -11.16 -9.21 -6.55
CA SER A 28 -11.31 -9.84 -7.89
C SER A 28 -10.05 -9.66 -8.75
N VAL A 29 -9.35 -8.53 -8.61
CA VAL A 29 -8.07 -8.28 -9.32
C VAL A 29 -6.98 -9.26 -8.89
N ILE A 30 -6.85 -9.49 -7.57
CA ILE A 30 -5.78 -10.34 -7.01
C ILE A 30 -6.16 -11.83 -7.06
N CYS A 31 -7.39 -12.18 -6.69
CA CYS A 31 -7.83 -13.56 -6.48
C CYS A 31 -8.62 -14.15 -7.68
N GLY A 32 -9.07 -13.31 -8.62
CA GLY A 32 -9.98 -13.71 -9.72
C GLY A 32 -11.45 -13.78 -9.28
N GLU A 33 -12.39 -13.70 -10.22
CA GLU A 33 -13.84 -13.58 -9.94
C GLU A 33 -14.51 -14.86 -9.41
N ASN A 34 -13.86 -16.04 -9.48
CA ASN A 34 -14.48 -17.33 -9.12
C ASN A 34 -13.53 -18.30 -8.38
N GLY A 35 -12.51 -17.79 -7.68
CA GLY A 35 -11.53 -18.63 -6.96
C GLY A 35 -10.57 -19.40 -7.87
N THR A 36 -10.68 -19.25 -9.19
CA THR A 36 -9.60 -19.55 -10.13
C THR A 36 -8.62 -18.39 -10.11
N ALA A 37 -7.56 -18.51 -9.29
CA ALA A 37 -6.52 -17.49 -9.17
C ALA A 37 -6.01 -17.11 -10.57
N THR A 38 -6.31 -15.89 -11.01
CA THR A 38 -5.64 -15.25 -12.15
C THR A 38 -4.28 -14.70 -11.77
N CYS A 39 -3.91 -14.76 -10.49
CA CYS A 39 -2.68 -14.22 -9.93
C CYS A 39 -1.46 -14.84 -10.60
N SER A 40 -0.83 -14.05 -11.47
CA SER A 40 0.56 -14.25 -11.86
C SER A 40 1.41 -14.29 -10.58
N GLN A 41 2.38 -15.21 -10.47
CA GLN A 41 3.28 -15.25 -9.31
C GLN A 41 3.96 -13.88 -9.17
N SER A 42 3.92 -13.27 -7.99
CA SER A 42 4.55 -11.97 -7.79
C SER A 42 6.06 -12.09 -7.71
N GLU A 43 6.75 -11.07 -8.23
CA GLU A 43 8.20 -10.98 -8.14
C GLU A 43 8.59 -10.32 -6.81
N PRO A 44 9.44 -10.96 -5.97
CA PRO A 44 9.98 -10.34 -4.78
C PRO A 44 11.12 -9.39 -5.14
N LEU A 45 10.88 -8.10 -4.97
CA LEU A 45 11.85 -7.01 -5.20
C LEU A 45 12.52 -6.61 -3.89
N ARG A 46 13.85 -6.71 -3.85
CA ARG A 46 14.63 -6.14 -2.75
C ARG A 46 14.79 -4.65 -2.98
N VAL A 47 14.30 -3.86 -2.04
CA VAL A 47 14.28 -2.40 -2.13
C VAL A 47 15.02 -1.77 -0.95
N ASN A 48 15.66 -0.64 -1.24
CA ASN A 48 16.43 0.12 -0.26
C ASN A 48 15.72 1.44 0.07
N TRP A 49 16.05 2.00 1.23
CA TRP A 49 15.60 3.34 1.59
C TRP A 49 16.12 4.38 0.61
N ILE A 50 15.22 5.25 0.15
CA ILE A 50 15.56 6.31 -0.79
C ILE A 50 16.32 7.40 -0.03
N GLY A 51 17.53 7.69 -0.49
CA GLY A 51 18.38 8.75 0.08
C GLY A 51 19.07 8.38 1.40
N ILE A 52 19.07 7.11 1.80
CA ILE A 52 19.92 6.60 2.88
C ILE A 52 20.93 5.63 2.26
N ASN A 53 22.22 5.90 2.44
CA ASN A 53 23.29 5.13 1.84
C ASN A 53 23.51 3.85 2.67
N ILE A 54 22.72 2.81 2.39
CA ILE A 54 22.76 1.53 3.13
C ILE A 54 23.16 0.43 2.15
N THR A 55 24.16 -0.35 2.55
CA THR A 55 24.73 -1.44 1.78
C THR A 55 23.97 -2.77 1.92
N GLU A 56 23.16 -2.94 2.97
CA GLU A 56 22.53 -4.24 3.31
C GLU A 56 21.04 -4.15 3.73
N CYS A 57 20.25 -3.33 3.05
CA CYS A 57 18.81 -3.29 3.30
C CYS A 57 18.10 -4.46 2.58
N ARG A 58 17.36 -5.28 3.32
CA ARG A 58 16.63 -6.47 2.82
C ARG A 58 15.11 -6.32 2.92
N ILE A 59 14.58 -5.12 2.71
CA ILE A 59 13.11 -4.96 2.62
C ILE A 59 12.65 -5.59 1.31
N ILE A 60 11.67 -6.49 1.39
CA ILE A 60 11.07 -7.14 0.23
C ILE A 60 9.72 -6.48 -0.05
N LYS A 61 9.56 -6.01 -1.29
CA LYS A 61 8.25 -5.65 -1.85
C LYS A 61 7.86 -6.70 -2.89
N TYR A 62 6.57 -6.94 -3.06
CA TYR A 62 6.06 -7.86 -4.07
C TYR A 62 5.40 -7.07 -5.20
N SER A 63 5.68 -7.45 -6.45
CA SER A 63 5.17 -6.76 -7.63
C SER A 63 4.56 -7.72 -8.64
N SER A 64 3.43 -7.34 -9.23
CA SER A 64 2.78 -7.98 -10.38
C SER A 64 1.82 -6.97 -11.03
N GLU A 65 1.35 -7.25 -12.24
CA GLU A 65 0.35 -6.39 -12.91
C GLU A 65 -0.93 -6.27 -12.06
N GLU A 66 -1.34 -7.35 -11.41
CA GLU A 66 -2.51 -7.40 -10.53
C GLU A 66 -2.28 -6.55 -9.26
N ARG A 67 -1.09 -6.61 -8.65
CA ARG A 67 -0.73 -5.78 -7.50
C ARG A 67 -0.66 -4.30 -7.86
N GLU A 68 -0.10 -3.95 -9.02
CA GLU A 68 -0.07 -2.56 -9.50
C GLU A 68 -1.47 -2.02 -9.72
N ARG A 69 -2.36 -2.81 -10.35
CA ARG A 69 -3.77 -2.46 -10.52
C ARG A 69 -4.50 -2.33 -9.18
N ALA A 70 -4.26 -3.22 -8.23
CA ALA A 70 -4.83 -3.12 -6.88
C ALA A 70 -4.37 -1.86 -6.14
N LEU A 71 -3.09 -1.48 -6.30
CA LEU A 71 -2.55 -0.23 -5.75
C LEU A 71 -3.22 0.99 -6.39
N GLN A 72 -3.45 0.99 -7.71
CA GLN A 72 -4.19 2.06 -8.40
C GLN A 72 -5.62 2.19 -7.85
N LEU A 73 -6.34 1.08 -7.67
CA LEU A 73 -7.67 1.08 -7.05
C LEU A 73 -7.64 1.68 -5.63
N CYS A 74 -6.60 1.37 -4.84
CA CYS A 74 -6.43 1.93 -3.50
C CYS A 74 -5.96 3.40 -3.49
N GLY A 75 -5.71 4.01 -4.66
CA GLY A 75 -5.18 5.37 -4.77
C GLY A 75 -3.68 5.49 -4.44
N TRP A 76 -2.96 4.38 -4.35
CA TRP A 76 -1.51 4.31 -4.09
C TRP A 76 -0.67 4.07 -5.35
N GLY A 77 -1.30 3.66 -6.45
CA GLY A 77 -0.62 3.41 -7.72
C GLY A 77 -0.12 4.70 -8.37
N ALA A 78 0.95 4.58 -9.16
CA ALA A 78 1.32 5.66 -10.04
C ALA A 78 0.28 5.76 -11.18
N ASP A 79 -0.30 6.93 -11.39
CA ASP A 79 -0.82 7.25 -12.72
C ASP A 79 0.35 7.20 -13.72
N PHE A 80 0.09 7.05 -15.02
CA PHE A 80 1.09 7.07 -16.10
C PHE A 80 2.02 8.32 -16.11
N GLU A 81 1.83 9.26 -15.20
CA GLU A 81 2.68 10.42 -14.96
C GLU A 81 3.73 10.15 -13.87
N SER A 82 4.99 10.48 -14.17
CA SER A 82 6.15 10.32 -13.30
C SER A 82 6.11 11.04 -11.94
N ASN A 83 5.07 11.84 -11.66
CA ASN A 83 4.94 12.62 -10.42
C ASN A 83 3.63 12.37 -9.65
N SER A 84 2.87 11.34 -10.01
CA SER A 84 1.57 11.01 -9.41
C SER A 84 1.64 10.75 -7.90
N PHE A 85 2.65 10.01 -7.42
CA PHE A 85 2.85 9.73 -6.00
C PHE A 85 3.14 11.00 -5.18
N SER A 86 3.95 11.93 -5.68
CA SER A 86 4.19 13.20 -4.97
C SER A 86 2.92 14.05 -4.89
N LYS A 87 2.16 14.14 -5.99
CA LYS A 87 0.88 14.85 -6.02
C LYS A 87 -0.12 14.27 -5.02
N PHE A 88 -0.15 12.95 -4.85
CA PHE A 88 -0.99 12.28 -3.85
C PHE A 88 -0.62 12.71 -2.43
N LEU A 89 0.67 12.68 -2.06
CA LEU A 89 1.13 13.16 -0.76
C LEU A 89 0.85 14.65 -0.56
N ASP A 90 1.06 15.47 -1.58
CA ASP A 90 0.79 16.92 -1.52
C ASP A 90 -0.71 17.20 -1.23
N ARG A 91 -1.63 16.41 -1.82
CA ARG A 91 -3.07 16.52 -1.51
C ARG A 91 -3.36 16.19 -0.04
N LEU A 92 -2.79 15.11 0.48
CA LEU A 92 -2.94 14.75 1.90
C LEU A 92 -2.39 15.84 2.83
N GLU A 93 -1.27 16.48 2.45
CA GLU A 93 -0.73 17.61 3.19
C GLU A 93 -1.67 18.84 3.16
N ILE A 94 -2.29 19.14 2.01
CA ILE A 94 -3.27 20.23 1.87
C ILE A 94 -4.50 19.96 2.75
N ASP A 95 -4.96 18.71 2.78
CA ASP A 95 -6.09 18.28 3.61
C ASP A 95 -5.74 18.21 5.12
N GLY A 96 -4.50 18.50 5.50
CA GLY A 96 -4.02 18.46 6.88
C GLY A 96 -3.78 17.05 7.42
N GLN A 97 -3.81 16.02 6.58
CA GLN A 97 -3.59 14.61 6.92
C GLN A 97 -2.09 14.28 6.99
N PHE A 98 -1.32 15.07 7.76
CA PHE A 98 0.13 14.90 7.88
C PHE A 98 0.55 13.52 8.42
N PRO A 99 -0.10 12.94 9.45
CA PRO A 99 0.22 11.58 9.91
C PRO A 99 0.13 10.52 8.81
N ARG A 100 -0.98 10.55 8.07
CA ARG A 100 -1.24 9.63 6.96
C ARG A 100 -0.20 9.82 5.85
N ALA A 101 0.02 11.05 5.40
CA ALA A 101 0.99 11.36 4.35
C ALA A 101 2.42 10.90 4.72
N ALA A 102 2.86 11.18 5.96
CA ALA A 102 4.17 10.78 6.43
C ALA A 102 4.31 9.25 6.51
N THR A 103 3.29 8.57 7.00
CA THR A 103 3.27 7.10 7.09
C THR A 103 3.35 6.47 5.71
N ILE A 104 2.55 6.94 4.75
CA ILE A 104 2.60 6.47 3.36
C ILE A 104 3.98 6.72 2.74
N ALA A 105 4.62 7.85 3.02
CA ALA A 105 5.99 8.12 2.57
C ALA A 105 7.00 7.13 3.17
N VAL A 106 6.90 6.80 4.47
CA VAL A 106 7.75 5.78 5.11
C VAL A 106 7.52 4.40 4.49
N LEU A 107 6.28 4.01 4.25
CA LEU A 107 5.91 2.75 3.58
C LEU A 107 6.35 2.71 2.10
N ASN A 108 6.68 3.86 1.51
CA ASN A 108 7.33 3.95 0.20
C ASN A 108 8.84 4.15 0.28
N LEU A 109 9.40 3.94 1.48
CA LEU A 109 10.82 4.00 1.77
C LEU A 109 11.44 5.40 1.59
N GLU A 110 10.63 6.44 1.73
CA GLU A 110 11.03 7.84 1.65
C GLU A 110 11.05 8.54 3.03
N ILE A 111 11.91 8.07 3.96
CA ILE A 111 12.01 8.65 5.32
C ILE A 111 12.27 10.16 5.30
N ARG A 112 13.15 10.64 4.41
CA ARG A 112 13.45 12.09 4.33
C ARG A 112 12.20 12.90 3.96
N LYS A 113 11.36 12.39 3.05
CA LYS A 113 10.11 13.04 2.67
C LYS A 113 9.12 13.01 3.84
N ALA A 114 9.02 11.89 4.56
CA ALA A 114 8.19 11.77 5.76
C ALA A 114 8.57 12.77 6.86
N ILE A 115 9.87 12.92 7.16
CA ILE A 115 10.36 13.93 8.12
C ILE A 115 9.93 15.34 7.70
N ARG A 116 10.10 15.70 6.42
CA ARG A 116 9.66 17.00 5.89
C ARG A 116 8.16 17.22 6.06
N ILE A 117 7.34 16.20 5.75
CA ILE A 117 5.88 16.24 5.90
C ILE A 117 5.50 16.49 7.37
N LEU A 118 6.09 15.75 8.29
CA LEU A 118 5.83 15.88 9.73
C LEU A 118 6.24 17.26 10.26
N SER A 119 7.44 17.74 9.91
CA SER A 119 7.92 19.07 10.34
C SER A 119 7.03 20.20 9.82
N LYS A 120 6.54 20.07 8.58
CA LYS A 120 5.57 21.01 7.99
C LYS A 120 4.24 20.96 8.74
N GLY A 121 3.76 19.75 9.04
CA GLY A 121 2.53 19.54 9.83
C GLY A 121 2.62 20.09 11.25
N ALA A 122 3.76 19.93 11.92
CA ALA A 122 4.01 20.45 13.26
C ALA A 122 4.02 21.99 13.30
N SER A 123 4.43 22.61 12.19
CA SER A 123 4.41 24.07 12.01
C SER A 123 3.06 24.59 11.51
N SER A 124 2.16 23.70 11.09
CA SER A 124 0.86 24.06 10.53
C SER A 124 -0.15 24.39 11.63
N ARG A 125 -0.80 25.54 11.50
CA ARG A 125 -1.83 26.01 12.43
C ARG A 125 -3.09 25.14 12.43
N SER A 126 -3.26 24.32 11.39
CA SER A 126 -4.41 23.44 11.18
C SER A 126 -4.33 22.13 11.99
N TYR A 127 -3.15 21.75 12.49
CA TYR A 127 -2.97 20.49 13.22
C TYR A 127 -2.75 20.74 14.71
N ARG A 128 -3.72 20.35 15.55
CA ARG A 128 -3.67 20.57 17.01
C ARG A 128 -2.73 19.61 17.77
N GLY A 129 -2.18 18.57 17.12
CA GLY A 129 -1.28 17.57 17.72
C GLY A 129 0.21 17.78 17.40
N SER A 130 0.67 19.03 17.25
CA SER A 130 2.01 19.34 16.71
C SER A 130 3.19 18.71 17.48
N VAL A 131 3.03 18.45 18.77
CA VAL A 131 4.07 17.84 19.63
C VAL A 131 4.40 16.42 19.18
N ASP A 132 3.38 15.63 18.85
CA ASP A 132 3.55 14.24 18.43
C ASP A 132 4.28 14.18 17.08
N LEU A 133 3.97 15.10 16.15
CA LEU A 133 4.61 15.13 14.83
C LEU A 133 6.10 15.46 14.91
N ASN A 134 6.50 16.43 15.74
CA ASN A 134 7.91 16.74 15.94
C ASN A 134 8.65 15.58 16.63
N ALA A 135 8.03 14.95 17.63
CA ALA A 135 8.61 13.78 18.28
C ALA A 135 8.83 12.62 17.30
N VAL A 136 7.83 12.33 16.44
CA VAL A 136 7.95 11.31 15.40
C VAL A 136 9.01 11.70 14.37
N ALA A 137 9.06 12.96 13.93
CA ALA A 137 10.08 13.43 12.99
C ALA A 137 11.50 13.25 13.56
N MET A 138 11.71 13.53 14.85
CA MET A 138 12.98 13.25 15.52
C MET A 138 13.28 11.76 15.60
N GLY A 139 12.29 10.92 15.94
CA GLY A 139 12.42 9.46 15.95
C GLY A 139 12.84 8.91 14.58
N LEU A 140 12.23 9.41 13.51
CA LEU A 140 12.60 9.08 12.12
C LEU A 140 14.00 9.54 11.74
N ALA A 141 14.41 10.73 12.17
CA ALA A 141 15.75 11.24 11.89
C ALA A 141 16.86 10.40 12.55
N GLY A 142 16.55 9.78 13.70
CA GLY A 142 17.43 8.85 14.40
C GLY A 142 17.34 7.40 13.91
N TYR A 143 16.46 7.09 12.96
CA TYR A 143 16.32 5.71 12.47
C TYR A 143 17.58 5.25 11.76
N THR A 144 18.10 4.13 12.22
CA THR A 144 19.15 3.37 11.54
C THR A 144 18.66 1.95 11.34
N GLN A 145 19.15 1.28 10.29
CA GLN A 145 18.81 -0.13 10.06
C GLN A 145 19.51 -1.09 11.00
N GLU A 146 20.64 -0.64 11.56
CA GLU A 146 21.28 -1.38 12.64
C GLU A 146 20.25 -1.53 13.75
N LYS A 147 20.13 -2.76 14.24
CA LYS A 147 19.18 -3.18 15.28
C LYS A 147 19.52 -2.56 16.64
N ASN A 148 19.69 -1.24 16.69
CA ASN A 148 20.01 -0.46 17.87
C ASN A 148 18.90 -0.64 18.89
N ALA A 149 19.24 -1.35 19.97
CA ALA A 149 18.31 -1.67 21.05
C ALA A 149 17.72 -0.38 21.67
N LEU A 150 18.53 0.67 21.80
CA LEU A 150 18.08 1.94 22.38
C LEU A 150 17.08 2.66 21.48
N TRP A 151 17.35 2.76 20.18
CA TRP A 151 16.40 3.40 19.26
C TRP A 151 15.06 2.63 19.25
N ARG A 152 15.10 1.30 19.27
CA ARG A 152 13.89 0.47 19.31
C ARG A 152 13.12 0.61 20.62
N GLU A 153 13.81 0.67 21.75
CA GLU A 153 13.20 0.90 23.06
C GLU A 153 12.50 2.27 23.11
N VAL A 154 13.22 3.33 22.74
CA VAL A 154 12.67 4.69 22.69
C VAL A 154 11.50 4.79 21.71
N SER A 155 11.60 4.16 20.54
CA SER A 155 10.55 4.17 19.53
C SER A 155 9.32 3.38 19.97
N SER A 156 9.50 2.27 20.70
CA SER A 156 8.40 1.51 21.29
C SER A 156 7.64 2.33 22.34
N ASN A 157 8.39 3.02 23.22
CA ASN A 157 7.82 3.93 24.21
C ASN A 157 7.11 5.12 23.55
N LEU A 158 7.65 5.67 22.47
CA LEU A 158 6.97 6.71 21.70
C LEU A 158 5.68 6.16 21.09
N LYS A 159 5.75 5.01 20.39
CA LYS A 159 4.60 4.35 19.75
C LYS A 159 3.42 4.15 20.70
N SER A 160 3.66 3.71 21.93
CA SER A 160 2.60 3.45 22.92
C SER A 160 1.88 4.71 23.40
N ASN A 161 2.51 5.88 23.29
CA ASN A 161 1.92 7.17 23.65
C ASN A 161 1.21 7.87 22.47
N LEU A 162 1.34 7.34 21.25
CA LEU A 162 0.73 7.96 20.07
C LEU A 162 -0.76 7.61 19.96
N VAL A 163 -1.58 8.67 19.91
CA VAL A 163 -3.03 8.55 19.69
C VAL A 163 -3.34 8.24 18.23
N ASP A 164 -2.60 8.87 17.30
CA ASP A 164 -2.84 8.73 15.87
C ASP A 164 -2.42 7.34 15.34
N PRO A 165 -3.34 6.59 14.71
CA PRO A 165 -3.09 5.22 14.29
C PRO A 165 -2.07 5.12 13.14
N TYR A 166 -1.96 6.14 12.28
CA TYR A 166 -0.97 6.14 11.20
C TYR A 166 0.44 6.30 11.77
N LEU A 167 0.64 7.19 12.75
CA LEU A 167 1.95 7.31 13.40
C LEU A 167 2.35 6.04 14.17
N ARG A 168 1.37 5.33 14.76
CA ARG A 168 1.62 4.00 15.35
C ARG A 168 2.08 2.99 14.29
N ALA A 169 1.37 2.91 13.16
CA ALA A 169 1.73 2.02 12.06
C ALA A 169 3.10 2.34 11.43
N LEU A 170 3.47 3.62 11.37
CA LEU A 170 4.78 4.06 10.94
C LEU A 170 5.88 3.43 11.80
N PHE A 171 5.77 3.48 13.13
CA PHE A 171 6.75 2.83 14.00
C PHE A 171 6.64 1.30 13.95
N ALA A 172 5.42 0.75 13.90
CA ALA A 172 5.22 -0.69 13.76
C ALA A 172 5.96 -1.25 12.53
N PHE A 173 5.95 -0.51 11.41
CA PHE A 173 6.70 -0.88 10.20
C PHE A 173 8.22 -0.84 10.43
N LEU A 174 8.73 0.25 11.02
CA LEU A 174 10.18 0.41 11.23
C LEU A 174 10.75 -0.58 12.26
N THR A 175 9.92 -1.06 13.19
CA THR A 175 10.30 -2.04 14.21
C THR A 175 9.83 -3.46 13.88
N ALA A 176 9.24 -3.71 12.72
CA ALA A 176 8.75 -5.03 12.34
C ALA A 176 9.91 -6.03 12.24
N GLU A 177 9.70 -7.23 12.77
CA GLU A 177 10.63 -8.35 12.66
C GLU A 177 9.97 -9.47 11.85
N ASP A 178 10.77 -10.18 11.05
CA ASP A 178 10.36 -11.37 10.28
C ASP A 178 9.07 -11.21 9.43
N ASP A 179 8.92 -10.04 8.79
CA ASP A 179 7.76 -9.68 7.97
C ASP A 179 6.41 -9.83 8.73
N ASN A 180 6.44 -9.56 10.03
CA ASN A 180 5.26 -9.48 10.88
C ASN A 180 4.65 -8.07 10.83
N PHE A 181 3.56 -7.94 10.07
CA PHE A 181 2.86 -6.66 9.87
C PHE A 181 1.45 -6.64 10.46
N GLU A 182 1.12 -7.57 11.35
CA GLU A 182 -0.22 -7.70 11.93
C GLU A 182 -0.68 -6.42 12.66
N GLU A 183 0.24 -5.69 13.29
CA GLU A 183 -0.07 -4.40 13.94
C GLU A 183 -0.61 -3.35 12.95
N ILE A 184 -0.18 -3.38 11.69
CA ILE A 184 -0.63 -2.44 10.65
C ILE A 184 -1.90 -2.96 9.98
N LEU A 185 -1.93 -4.25 9.66
CA LEU A 185 -3.03 -4.89 8.93
C LEU A 185 -4.33 -4.95 9.74
N ASN A 186 -4.22 -5.05 11.07
CA ASN A 186 -5.37 -5.17 11.97
C ASN A 186 -5.78 -3.85 12.65
N GLU A 187 -5.04 -2.76 12.47
CA GLU A 187 -5.39 -1.45 13.01
C GLU A 187 -6.63 -0.89 12.31
N GLN A 188 -7.80 -0.99 12.95
CA GLN A 188 -9.09 -0.65 12.34
C GLN A 188 -9.27 0.85 12.10
N GLN A 189 -8.50 1.68 12.81
CA GLN A 189 -8.54 3.13 12.64
C GLN A 189 -7.77 3.60 11.39
N ILE A 190 -6.99 2.71 10.74
CA ILE A 190 -6.39 2.98 9.43
C ILE A 190 -7.39 2.64 8.34
N ALA A 191 -7.51 3.56 7.37
CA ALA A 191 -8.39 3.40 6.23
C ALA A 191 -8.15 2.06 5.51
N VAL A 192 -9.24 1.37 5.17
CA VAL A 192 -9.20 0.03 4.56
C VAL A 192 -8.33 0.02 3.30
N GLN A 193 -8.46 1.06 2.46
CA GLN A 193 -7.65 1.28 1.26
C GLN A 193 -6.14 1.27 1.53
N ASP A 194 -5.69 1.90 2.61
CA ASP A 194 -4.26 1.97 2.94
C ASP A 194 -3.75 0.63 3.47
N ARG A 195 -4.58 -0.11 4.23
CA ARG A 195 -4.24 -1.47 4.69
C ARG A 195 -4.16 -2.45 3.53
N MET A 196 -5.07 -2.36 2.56
CA MET A 196 -5.02 -3.16 1.34
C MET A 196 -3.81 -2.82 0.48
N ALA A 197 -3.52 -1.54 0.28
CA ALA A 197 -2.33 -1.12 -0.46
C ALA A 197 -1.04 -1.61 0.22
N PHE A 198 -0.95 -1.47 1.54
CA PHE A 198 0.17 -2.00 2.31
C PHE A 198 0.31 -3.53 2.15
N ALA A 199 -0.79 -4.28 2.26
CA ALA A 199 -0.79 -5.72 2.04
C ALA A 199 -0.29 -6.09 0.64
N CYS A 200 -0.72 -5.36 -0.39
CA CYS A 200 -0.28 -5.54 -1.78
C CYS A 200 1.21 -5.26 -1.98
N LEU A 201 1.82 -4.39 -1.17
CA LEU A 201 3.26 -4.11 -1.24
C LEU A 201 4.11 -5.16 -0.52
N TYR A 202 3.65 -5.65 0.65
CA TYR A 202 4.55 -6.32 1.61
C TYR A 202 4.21 -7.78 1.91
N LEU A 203 3.00 -8.25 1.62
CA LEU A 203 2.64 -9.66 1.84
C LEU A 203 2.97 -10.50 0.62
N ASN A 204 3.58 -11.67 0.86
CA ASN A 204 3.67 -12.71 -0.17
C ASN A 204 2.28 -13.16 -0.64
N ASP A 205 2.21 -13.82 -1.80
CA ASP A 205 0.94 -14.15 -2.45
C ASP A 205 -0.04 -14.89 -1.53
N ARG A 206 0.45 -15.88 -0.77
CA ARG A 206 -0.40 -16.63 0.16
C ARG A 206 -0.97 -15.73 1.26
N LYS A 207 -0.10 -15.00 1.97
CA LYS A 207 -0.53 -14.10 3.06
C LYS A 207 -1.47 -13.00 2.53
N LEU A 208 -1.26 -12.52 1.30
CA LEU A 208 -2.12 -11.51 0.68
C LEU A 208 -3.53 -12.06 0.44
N VAL A 209 -3.66 -13.25 -0.15
CA VAL A 209 -4.96 -13.89 -0.39
C VAL A 209 -5.67 -14.12 0.95
N ASP A 210 -4.99 -14.70 1.94
CA ASP A 210 -5.56 -14.96 3.27
C ASP A 210 -6.08 -13.67 3.93
N PHE A 211 -5.30 -12.57 3.83
CA PHE A 211 -5.68 -11.26 4.35
C PHE A 211 -6.92 -10.69 3.63
N LEU A 212 -6.94 -10.69 2.30
CA LEU A 212 -8.04 -10.11 1.52
C LEU A 212 -9.34 -10.89 1.74
N GLU A 213 -9.27 -12.22 1.87
CA GLU A 213 -10.42 -13.06 2.19
C GLU A 213 -10.99 -12.79 3.59
N GLY A 214 -10.12 -12.70 4.60
CA GLY A 214 -10.52 -12.36 5.95
C GLY A 214 -11.15 -10.96 6.02
N LEU A 215 -10.55 -9.99 5.32
CA LEU A 215 -11.07 -8.64 5.22
C LEU A 215 -12.44 -8.60 4.52
N ARG A 216 -12.60 -9.33 3.42
CA ARG A 216 -13.86 -9.43 2.66
C ARG A 216 -14.97 -9.94 3.55
N LYS A 217 -14.76 -11.09 4.18
CA LYS A 217 -15.72 -11.70 5.09
C LYS A 217 -16.13 -10.72 6.19
N LYS A 218 -15.16 -10.08 6.85
CA LYS A 218 -15.41 -9.10 7.92
C LYS A 218 -16.24 -7.92 7.44
N MET A 219 -15.91 -7.34 6.28
CA MET A 219 -16.63 -6.19 5.74
C MET A 219 -18.07 -6.57 5.39
N THR A 220 -18.28 -7.70 4.73
CA THR A 220 -19.62 -8.22 4.42
C THR A 220 -20.43 -8.49 5.68
N GLU A 221 -19.82 -9.11 6.70
CA GLU A 221 -20.46 -9.40 7.99
C GLU A 221 -20.84 -8.14 8.78
N THR A 222 -20.08 -7.06 8.64
CA THR A 222 -20.34 -5.78 9.34
C THR A 222 -21.18 -4.79 8.53
N GLY A 223 -21.42 -5.04 7.24
CA GLY A 223 -22.08 -4.08 6.35
C GLY A 223 -21.26 -2.81 6.11
N ASN A 224 -19.93 -2.89 6.21
CA ASN A 224 -19.08 -1.72 6.04
C ASN A 224 -18.89 -1.40 4.55
N LEU A 225 -19.44 -0.26 4.13
CA LEU A 225 -19.40 0.22 2.74
C LEU A 225 -17.99 0.49 2.20
N ASP A 226 -16.98 0.68 3.07
CA ASP A 226 -15.58 0.75 2.63
C ASP A 226 -15.12 -0.57 1.94
N GLY A 227 -15.84 -1.68 2.21
CA GLY A 227 -15.66 -2.97 1.57
C GLY A 227 -15.95 -2.95 0.07
N ILE A 228 -16.63 -1.93 -0.47
CA ILE A 228 -16.92 -1.83 -1.91
C ILE A 228 -15.66 -1.76 -2.77
N LEU A 229 -14.58 -1.17 -2.24
CA LEU A 229 -13.28 -1.14 -2.91
C LEU A 229 -12.66 -2.54 -3.00
N LEU A 230 -12.92 -3.38 -2.00
CA LEU A 230 -12.44 -4.75 -1.93
C LEU A 230 -13.26 -5.68 -2.84
N THR A 231 -14.59 -5.58 -2.79
CA THR A 231 -15.50 -6.49 -3.50
C THR A 231 -15.81 -6.03 -4.93
N GLY A 232 -15.68 -4.74 -5.24
CA GLY A 232 -16.24 -4.14 -6.45
C GLY A 232 -17.76 -4.10 -6.41
N LEU A 233 -18.42 -3.75 -7.53
CA LEU A 233 -19.88 -3.87 -7.69
C LEU A 233 -20.26 -5.29 -8.14
N THR A 234 -19.67 -6.30 -7.48
CA THR A 234 -20.00 -7.72 -7.66
C THR A 234 -21.17 -8.11 -6.75
N ASN A 235 -21.62 -9.37 -6.79
CA ASN A 235 -22.65 -9.86 -5.86
C ASN A 235 -22.29 -9.63 -4.39
N ASP A 236 -21.01 -9.79 -4.03
CA ASP A 236 -20.52 -9.49 -2.68
C ASP A 236 -20.64 -8.00 -2.37
N GLY A 237 -20.36 -7.13 -3.35
CA GLY A 237 -20.56 -5.68 -3.24
C GLY A 237 -22.03 -5.28 -3.12
N LEU A 238 -22.93 -5.95 -3.84
CA LEU A 238 -24.37 -5.74 -3.70
C LEU A 238 -24.84 -6.16 -2.31
N SER A 239 -24.35 -7.28 -1.79
CA SER A 239 -24.68 -7.75 -0.44
C SER A 239 -24.22 -6.79 0.68
N LEU A 240 -23.17 -6.00 0.42
CA LEU A 240 -22.73 -4.92 1.31
C LEU A 240 -23.71 -3.74 1.33
N ILE A 241 -24.33 -3.44 0.18
CA ILE A 241 -25.26 -2.30 0.03
C ILE A 241 -26.66 -2.67 0.53
N GLU A 242 -27.05 -3.93 0.43
CA GLU A 242 -28.37 -4.44 0.84
C GLU A 242 -28.53 -4.64 2.37
N ARG A 243 -27.47 -4.41 3.16
CA ARG A 243 -27.46 -4.54 4.62
C ARG A 243 -27.59 -3.20 5.33
#